data_AF-I6AP93-F1
#
_entry.id   AF-I6AP93-F1
#
_cell.length_a   1.000
_cell.length_b   1.000
_cell.length_c   1.000
_cell.angle_alpha   90.00
_cell.angle_beta   90.00
_cell.angle_gamma   90.00
#
_symmetry.space_group_name_H-M   'P 1'
#
loop_
_entity.id
_entity.type
_entity.pdbx_description
1 polymer ?
#
loop_
_entity_poly.entity_id
_entity_poly.type
_entity_poly.pdbx_seq_one_letter_code
_entity_poly.pdbx_strand_id
1 'polypeptide(L)'
;MTLIDYAEKRVDDLMAAQMEDMACIANDARFTFGFIAAAISALLGYAFSLMGDKAMSEWPWVFLSGIAAVVVWLFAWGWYLVNSAMMARGVMHRGNEPKNLLNEEMKKHPVDLVREGECLQLQARIEYNRARNKEAGHALNRVRLALLAAPVVFVLAMAATVASGG
;
A
#
# COMPACT_ATOMS: atom_id res chain seq x y z
N MET A 1 38.22 -5.70 14.37
CA MET A 1 36.86 -5.18 14.11
C MET A 1 36.34 -4.66 15.42
N THR A 2 36.11 -3.35 15.54
CA THR A 2 35.57 -2.75 16.76
C THR A 2 34.07 -3.04 16.86
N LEU A 3 33.49 -2.89 18.05
CA LEU A 3 32.04 -3.06 18.25
C LEU A 3 31.23 -2.06 17.42
N ILE A 4 31.77 -0.84 17.23
CA ILE A 4 31.20 0.21 16.38
C ILE A 4 31.21 -0.23 14.91
N ASP A 5 32.32 -0.77 14.40
CA ASP A 5 32.38 -1.29 13.02
C ASP A 5 31.36 -2.41 12.76
N TYR A 6 31.13 -3.27 13.77
CA TYR A 6 30.10 -4.30 13.67
C TYR A 6 28.68 -3.71 13.66
N ALA A 7 28.42 -2.74 14.54
CA ALA A 7 27.13 -2.08 14.65
C ALA A 7 26.77 -1.33 13.36
N GLU A 8 27.69 -0.54 12.80
CA GLU A 8 27.49 0.18 11.54
C GLU A 8 27.14 -0.78 10.39
N LYS A 9 27.90 -1.87 10.25
CA LYS A 9 27.61 -2.88 9.23
C LYS A 9 26.20 -3.47 9.37
N ARG A 10 25.76 -3.73 10.61
CA ARG A 10 24.41 -4.26 10.86
C ARG A 10 23.31 -3.24 10.59
N VAL A 11 23.56 -1.98 10.92
CA VAL A 11 22.64 -0.88 10.60
C VAL A 11 22.49 -0.72 9.09
N ASP A 12 23.59 -0.84 8.35
CA ASP A 12 23.59 -0.78 6.88
C ASP A 12 22.79 -1.92 6.25
N ASP A 13 23.04 -3.15 6.70
CA ASP A 13 22.30 -4.34 6.26
C ASP A 13 20.79 -4.17 6.53
N LEU A 14 20.42 -3.68 7.72
CA LEU A 14 19.03 -3.46 8.11
C LEU A 14 18.34 -2.36 7.32
N MET A 15 19.02 -1.23 7.09
CA MET A 15 18.49 -0.14 6.27
C MET A 15 18.27 -0.58 4.82
N ALA A 16 19.20 -1.35 4.26
CA ALA A 16 19.04 -1.93 2.93
C ALA A 16 17.81 -2.85 2.86
N ALA A 17 17.65 -3.74 3.85
CA ALA A 17 16.47 -4.61 3.94
C ALA A 17 15.16 -3.82 4.04
N GLN A 18 15.11 -2.73 4.82
CA GLN A 18 13.90 -1.90 4.92
C GLN A 18 13.54 -1.18 3.60
N MET A 19 14.53 -0.83 2.79
CA MET A 19 14.30 -0.24 1.46
C MET A 19 13.81 -1.29 0.46
N GLU A 20 14.35 -2.51 0.54
CA GLU A 20 13.89 -3.65 -0.26
C GLU A 20 12.45 -4.02 0.08
N ASP A 21 12.12 -4.13 1.38
CA ASP A 21 10.75 -4.34 1.86
C ASP A 21 9.79 -3.28 1.31
N MET A 22 10.20 -2.01 1.33
CA MET A 22 9.40 -0.91 0.80
C MET A 22 9.17 -1.04 -0.71
N ALA A 23 10.20 -1.40 -1.47
CA ALA A 23 10.09 -1.61 -2.91
C ALA A 23 9.16 -2.79 -3.23
N CYS A 24 9.25 -3.88 -2.46
CA CYS A 24 8.38 -5.04 -2.57
C CYS A 24 6.92 -4.68 -2.30
N ILE A 25 6.64 -4.00 -1.18
CA ILE A 25 5.28 -3.54 -0.83
C ILE A 25 4.72 -2.61 -1.92
N ALA A 26 5.53 -1.68 -2.43
CA ALA A 26 5.10 -0.76 -3.49
C ALA A 26 4.77 -1.49 -4.80
N ASN A 27 5.56 -2.51 -5.17
CA ASN A 27 5.31 -3.33 -6.34
C ASN A 27 4.02 -4.16 -6.19
N ASP A 28 3.84 -4.79 -5.03
CA ASP A 28 2.63 -5.56 -4.69
C ASP A 28 1.37 -4.68 -4.67
N ALA A 29 1.48 -3.45 -4.16
CA ALA A 29 0.39 -2.48 -4.19
C ALA A 29 0.02 -2.09 -5.63
N ARG A 30 1.01 -1.85 -6.50
CA ARG A 30 0.77 -1.57 -7.93
C ARG A 30 0.09 -2.74 -8.63
N PHE A 31 0.54 -3.97 -8.37
CA PHE A 31 -0.09 -5.18 -8.93
C PHE A 31 -1.54 -5.31 -8.47
N THR A 32 -1.79 -5.14 -7.17
CA THR A 32 -3.15 -5.20 -6.59
C THR A 32 -4.06 -4.11 -7.16
N PHE A 33 -3.55 -2.89 -7.32
CA PHE A 33 -4.28 -1.80 -7.97
C PHE A 33 -4.59 -2.11 -9.44
N GLY A 34 -3.62 -2.63 -10.19
CA GLY A 34 -3.82 -3.06 -11.58
C GLY A 34 -4.91 -4.12 -11.70
N PHE A 35 -4.94 -5.09 -10.78
CA PHE A 35 -6.01 -6.08 -10.70
C PHE A 35 -7.38 -5.45 -10.42
N ILE A 36 -7.47 -4.51 -9.48
CA ILE A 36 -8.71 -3.76 -9.20
C ILE A 36 -9.20 -3.01 -10.45
N ALA A 37 -8.31 -2.29 -11.13
CA ALA A 37 -8.64 -1.53 -12.33
C ALA A 37 -9.12 -2.43 -13.47
N ALA A 38 -8.47 -3.59 -13.66
CA ALA A 38 -8.89 -4.59 -14.64
C ALA A 38 -10.27 -5.17 -14.31
N ALA A 39 -10.51 -5.50 -13.03
CA ALA A 39 -11.80 -6.01 -12.57
C ALA A 39 -12.94 -5.01 -12.78
N ILE A 40 -12.73 -3.74 -12.42
CA ILE A 40 -13.71 -2.66 -12.68
C ILE A 40 -13.98 -2.53 -14.18
N SER A 41 -12.94 -2.55 -15.02
CA SER A 41 -13.09 -2.42 -16.47
C SER A 41 -13.90 -3.58 -17.07
N ALA A 42 -13.64 -4.81 -16.61
CA ALA A 42 -14.37 -6.00 -17.04
C ALA A 42 -15.84 -5.96 -16.61
N LEU A 43 -16.11 -5.56 -15.36
CA LEU A 43 -17.46 -5.43 -14.82
C LEU A 43 -18.28 -4.38 -15.57
N LEU A 44 -17.69 -3.21 -15.85
CA LEU A 44 -18.34 -2.17 -16.65
C LEU A 44 -18.61 -2.64 -18.08
N GLY A 45 -17.65 -3.32 -18.72
CA GLY A 45 -17.85 -3.92 -20.04
C GLY A 45 -19.02 -4.90 -20.07
N TYR A 46 -19.12 -5.76 -19.06
CA TYR A 46 -20.24 -6.69 -18.92
C TYR A 46 -21.58 -5.98 -18.69
N ALA A 47 -21.60 -4.92 -17.87
CA ALA A 47 -22.79 -4.09 -17.67
C ALA A 47 -23.30 -3.47 -18.98
N PHE A 48 -22.40 -2.99 -19.86
CA PHE A 48 -22.80 -2.48 -21.17
C PHE A 48 -23.38 -3.55 -22.08
N SER A 49 -22.79 -4.76 -22.07
CA SER A 49 -23.35 -5.89 -22.83
C SER A 49 -24.76 -6.25 -22.36
N LEU A 50 -25.02 -6.25 -21.04
CA LEU A 50 -26.33 -6.53 -20.46
C LEU A 50 -27.41 -5.53 -20.88
N MET A 51 -27.07 -4.26 -21.07
CA MET A 51 -28.03 -3.25 -21.54
C MET A 51 -28.39 -3.39 -23.02
N GLY A 52 -27.50 -4.00 -23.83
CA GLY A 52 -27.71 -4.19 -25.26
C GLY A 52 -28.44 -5.48 -25.63
N ASP A 53 -28.53 -6.43 -24.70
CA ASP A 53 -29.05 -7.76 -24.97
C ASP A 53 -30.56 -7.85 -24.73
N LYS A 54 -31.34 -8.01 -25.81
CA LYS A 54 -32.80 -8.13 -25.74
C LYS A 54 -33.27 -9.45 -25.12
N ALA A 55 -32.36 -10.42 -24.93
CA ALA A 55 -32.67 -11.74 -24.39
C ALA A 55 -32.82 -11.76 -22.86
N MET A 56 -32.22 -10.82 -22.12
CA MET A 56 -32.44 -10.67 -20.67
C MET A 56 -33.70 -9.84 -20.40
N SER A 57 -34.85 -10.44 -20.72
CA SER A 57 -36.16 -9.80 -20.60
C SER A 57 -36.69 -9.72 -19.16
N GLU A 58 -36.16 -10.51 -18.23
CA GLU A 58 -36.83 -10.65 -16.93
C GLU A 58 -36.25 -9.72 -15.86
N TRP A 59 -34.94 -9.69 -15.60
CA TRP A 59 -34.39 -8.97 -14.42
C TRP A 59 -33.04 -8.23 -14.67
N PRO A 60 -32.86 -7.45 -15.75
CA PRO A 60 -31.58 -6.80 -16.05
C PRO A 60 -31.14 -5.82 -14.96
N TRP A 61 -32.10 -5.14 -14.31
CA TRP A 61 -31.84 -4.14 -13.27
C TRP A 61 -31.22 -4.73 -12.00
N VAL A 62 -31.53 -5.98 -11.66
CA VAL A 62 -30.97 -6.66 -10.48
C VAL A 62 -29.51 -7.05 -10.68
N PHE A 63 -29.14 -7.50 -11.87
CA PHE A 63 -27.73 -7.76 -12.17
C PHE A 63 -26.92 -6.45 -12.28
N LEU A 64 -27.51 -5.42 -12.90
CA LEU A 64 -26.90 -4.09 -12.99
C LEU A 64 -26.63 -3.47 -11.62
N SER A 65 -27.56 -3.59 -10.66
CA SER A 65 -27.37 -3.08 -9.30
C SER A 65 -26.26 -3.82 -8.55
N GLY A 66 -26.17 -5.15 -8.73
CA GLY A 66 -25.07 -5.97 -8.19
C GLY A 66 -23.71 -5.53 -8.74
N ILE A 67 -23.60 -5.35 -10.07
CA ILE A 67 -22.37 -4.89 -10.72
C ILE A 67 -22.00 -3.49 -10.23
N ALA A 68 -22.96 -2.57 -10.18
CA ALA A 68 -22.73 -1.19 -9.72
C ALA A 68 -22.20 -1.16 -8.28
N ALA A 69 -22.79 -1.96 -7.39
CA ALA A 69 -22.34 -2.06 -6.00
C ALA A 69 -20.89 -2.56 -5.88
N VAL A 70 -20.53 -3.60 -6.64
CA VAL A 70 -19.16 -4.12 -6.66
C VAL A 70 -18.19 -3.09 -7.24
N VAL A 71 -18.55 -2.39 -8.30
CA VAL A 71 -17.69 -1.34 -8.89
C VAL A 71 -17.42 -0.23 -7.88
N VAL A 72 -18.45 0.26 -7.18
CA VAL A 72 -18.29 1.29 -6.14
C VAL A 72 -17.43 0.76 -4.98
N TRP A 73 -17.64 -0.49 -4.56
CA TRP A 73 -16.83 -1.14 -3.52
C TRP A 73 -15.36 -1.23 -3.91
N LEU A 74 -15.07 -1.77 -5.10
CA LEU A 74 -13.71 -1.90 -5.63
C LEU A 74 -13.04 -0.54 -5.81
N PHE A 75 -13.78 0.47 -6.27
CA PHE A 75 -13.27 1.83 -6.41
C PHE A 75 -12.88 2.44 -5.06
N ALA A 76 -13.73 2.28 -4.02
CA ALA A 76 -13.43 2.76 -2.68
C ALA A 76 -12.16 2.11 -2.10
N TRP A 77 -11.99 0.80 -2.28
CA TRP A 77 -10.78 0.10 -1.84
C TRP A 77 -9.55 0.42 -2.67
N GLY A 78 -9.70 0.64 -3.98
CA GLY A 78 -8.64 1.14 -4.84
C GLY A 78 -8.16 2.53 -4.40
N TRP A 79 -9.07 3.44 -4.10
CA TRP A 79 -8.76 4.77 -3.55
C TRP A 79 -8.04 4.68 -2.20
N TYR A 80 -8.53 3.83 -1.29
CA TYR A 80 -7.87 3.58 0.00
C TYR A 80 -6.45 3.05 -0.17
N LEU A 81 -6.23 2.11 -1.10
CA LEU A 81 -4.93 1.54 -1.41
C LEU A 81 -3.95 2.62 -1.91
N VAL A 82 -4.41 3.50 -2.80
CA VAL A 82 -3.58 4.58 -3.34
C VAL A 82 -3.09 5.51 -2.22
N ASN A 83 -3.98 5.96 -1.34
CA ASN A 83 -3.64 6.88 -0.25
C ASN A 83 -2.79 6.23 0.86
N SER A 84 -2.96 4.92 1.06
CA SER A 84 -2.30 4.22 2.17
C SER A 84 -0.93 3.67 1.78
N ALA A 85 -0.78 3.12 0.57
CA ALA A 85 0.39 2.34 0.17
C ALA A 85 1.12 2.87 -1.08
N MET A 86 0.48 3.64 -1.95
CA MET A 86 1.09 4.09 -3.22
C MET A 86 1.53 5.55 -3.22
N MET A 87 0.91 6.41 -2.41
CA MET A 87 1.34 7.80 -2.30
C MET A 87 2.78 7.91 -1.80
N ALA A 88 3.54 8.80 -2.43
CA ALA A 88 4.91 9.10 -2.05
C ALA A 88 4.94 9.78 -0.67
N ARG A 89 4.98 9.00 0.41
CA ARG A 89 5.28 9.52 1.75
C ARG A 89 6.81 9.68 1.88
N GLY A 90 7.28 10.50 2.83
CA GLY A 90 8.71 10.75 3.05
C GLY A 90 9.48 9.52 3.53
N VAL A 91 10.60 9.20 2.89
CA VAL A 91 11.49 8.08 3.25
C VAL A 91 12.72 8.64 3.95
N MET A 92 13.08 8.07 5.10
CA MET A 92 14.31 8.47 5.79
C MET A 92 15.49 7.74 5.17
N HIS A 93 16.43 8.52 4.62
CA HIS A 93 17.60 8.00 3.92
C HIS A 93 18.69 7.59 4.91
N ARG A 94 19.59 6.71 4.45
CA ARG A 94 20.76 6.27 5.24
C ARG A 94 21.73 7.41 5.53
N GLY A 95 22.06 8.22 4.53
CA GLY A 95 23.04 9.30 4.71
C GLY A 95 22.51 10.43 5.61
N ASN A 96 23.39 10.97 6.45
CA ASN A 96 23.19 12.32 6.98
C ASN A 96 23.66 13.35 5.95
N GLU A 97 23.17 14.58 6.03
CA GLU A 97 23.67 15.64 5.16
C GLU A 97 25.13 15.96 5.52
N PRO A 98 26.04 16.12 4.53
CA PRO A 98 27.45 16.42 4.80
C PRO A 98 27.66 17.64 5.70
N LYS A 99 26.74 18.61 5.61
CA LYS A 99 26.74 19.83 6.43
C LYS A 99 26.54 19.55 7.93
N ASN A 100 25.81 18.49 8.28
CA ASN A 100 25.60 18.09 9.69
C ASN A 100 26.82 17.38 10.28
N LEU A 101 27.63 16.73 9.44
CA LEU A 101 28.82 15.98 9.86
C LEU A 101 30.09 16.85 9.91
N LEU A 102 30.14 17.91 9.10
CA LEU A 102 31.31 18.77 8.98
C LEU A 102 31.15 20.13 9.68
N ASN A 103 30.24 20.24 10.65
CA ASN A 103 30.05 21.48 11.41
C ASN A 103 31.19 21.71 12.43
N GLU A 104 31.39 22.96 12.85
CA GLU A 104 32.48 23.35 13.77
C GLU A 104 32.35 22.74 15.17
N GLU A 105 31.18 22.20 15.53
CA GLU A 105 30.92 21.55 16.81
C GLU A 105 31.36 20.08 16.78
N MET A 106 30.96 19.33 15.74
CA MET A 106 31.31 17.94 15.51
C MET A 106 32.81 17.74 15.29
N LYS A 107 33.50 18.71 14.68
CA LYS A 107 34.98 18.69 14.54
C LYS A 107 35.72 18.69 15.88
N LYS A 108 35.07 19.11 16.98
CA LYS A 108 35.66 19.12 18.33
C LYS A 108 35.54 17.78 19.04
N HIS A 109 34.73 16.87 18.52
CA HIS A 109 34.49 15.57 19.14
C HIS A 109 35.38 14.47 18.53
N PRO A 110 35.75 13.43 19.30
CA PRO A 110 36.41 12.25 18.77
C PRO A 110 35.54 11.57 17.71
N VAL A 111 36.17 11.06 16.66
CA VAL A 111 35.47 10.40 15.54
C VAL A 111 34.58 9.25 16.02
N ASP A 112 35.02 8.46 16.99
CA ASP A 112 34.25 7.33 17.52
C ASP A 112 32.95 7.77 18.23
N LEU A 113 32.95 8.93 18.89
CA LEU A 113 31.76 9.51 19.52
C LEU A 113 30.75 9.99 18.48
N VAL A 114 31.22 10.55 17.38
CA VAL A 114 30.37 10.95 16.25
C VAL A 114 29.73 9.72 15.60
N ARG A 115 30.51 8.66 15.39
CA ARG A 115 30.04 7.37 14.83
C ARG A 115 28.97 6.70 15.70
N GLU A 116 29.16 6.71 17.02
CA GLU A 116 28.16 6.19 17.96
C GLU A 116 26.84 6.98 17.89
N GLY A 117 26.93 8.32 17.84
CA GLY A 117 25.77 9.19 17.67
C GLY A 117 25.02 8.96 16.36
N GLU A 118 25.75 8.72 15.25
CA GLU A 118 25.13 8.38 13.97
C GLU A 118 24.39 7.05 14.02
N CYS A 119 24.97 6.03 14.65
CA CYS A 119 24.31 4.73 14.82
C CYS A 119 22.96 4.85 15.56
N LEU A 120 22.89 5.68 16.61
CA LEU A 120 21.65 5.96 17.33
C LEU A 120 20.61 6.70 16.47
N GLN A 121 21.04 7.69 15.67
CA GLN A 121 20.14 8.38 14.75
C GLN A 121 19.61 7.44 13.65
N LEU A 122 20.45 6.55 13.14
CA LEU A 122 20.06 5.56 12.14
C LEU A 122 19.02 4.59 12.69
N GLN A 123 19.11 4.19 13.96
CA GLN A 123 18.09 3.36 14.60
C GLN A 123 16.71 4.04 14.56
N ALA A 124 16.62 5.33 14.88
CA ALA A 124 15.35 6.07 14.79
C ALA A 124 14.80 6.11 13.35
N ARG A 125 15.68 6.22 12.34
CA ARG A 125 15.28 6.17 10.92
C ARG A 125 14.79 4.77 10.52
N ILE A 126 15.43 3.71 10.99
CA ILE A 126 15.01 2.32 10.79
C ILE A 126 13.61 2.13 11.37
N GLU A 127 13.37 2.59 12.60
CA GLU A 127 12.07 2.45 13.27
C GLU A 127 10.96 3.19 12.53
N TYR A 128 11.24 4.41 12.05
CA TYR A 128 10.30 5.17 11.22
C TYR A 128 9.95 4.41 9.92
N ASN A 129 10.96 3.95 9.18
CA ASN A 129 10.76 3.21 7.93
C ASN A 129 10.02 1.89 8.18
N ARG A 130 10.33 1.18 9.26
CA ARG A 130 9.65 -0.05 9.66
C ARG A 130 8.17 0.19 9.99
N ALA A 131 7.87 1.21 10.79
CA ALA A 131 6.50 1.54 11.16
C ALA A 131 5.66 1.87 9.91
N ARG A 132 6.22 2.65 9.00
CA ARG A 132 5.61 2.96 7.70
C ARG A 132 5.37 1.71 6.86
N ASN A 133 6.39 0.85 6.69
CA ASN A 133 6.27 -0.38 5.91
C ASN A 133 5.19 -1.29 6.49
N LYS A 134 5.10 -1.40 7.82
CA LYS A 134 4.05 -2.14 8.51
C LYS A 134 2.65 -1.59 8.23
N GLU A 135 2.47 -0.27 8.27
CA GLU A 135 1.19 0.38 7.95
C GLU A 135 0.76 0.09 6.50
N ALA A 136 1.67 0.27 5.54
CA ALA A 136 1.41 -0.01 4.13
C ALA A 136 1.09 -1.49 3.88
N GLY A 137 1.83 -2.41 4.52
CA GLY A 137 1.56 -3.85 4.45
C GLY A 137 0.20 -4.23 5.04
N HIS A 138 -0.20 -3.63 6.17
CA HIS A 138 -1.54 -3.84 6.74
C HIS A 138 -2.65 -3.31 5.84
N ALA A 139 -2.47 -2.13 5.24
CA ALA A 139 -3.44 -1.57 4.30
C ALA A 139 -3.61 -2.47 3.07
N LEU A 140 -2.50 -2.96 2.50
CA LEU A 140 -2.50 -3.90 1.38
C LEU A 140 -3.26 -5.19 1.72
N ASN A 141 -3.02 -5.77 2.90
CA ASN A 141 -3.70 -6.99 3.31
C ASN A 141 -5.21 -6.78 3.52
N ARG A 142 -5.61 -5.62 4.08
CA ARG A 142 -7.04 -5.25 4.20
C ARG A 142 -7.72 -5.15 2.83
N VAL A 143 -7.05 -4.55 1.85
CA VAL A 143 -7.57 -4.44 0.48
C VAL A 143 -7.73 -5.84 -0.15
N ARG A 144 -6.75 -6.73 0.03
CA ARG A 144 -6.83 -8.12 -0.45
C ARG A 144 -8.01 -8.88 0.18
N LEU A 145 -8.22 -8.73 1.49
CA LEU A 145 -9.39 -9.30 2.17
C LEU A 145 -10.71 -8.71 1.65
N ALA A 146 -10.74 -7.40 1.38
CA ALA A 146 -11.92 -6.75 0.83
C ALA A 146 -12.22 -7.17 -0.62
N LEU A 147 -11.20 -7.52 -1.41
CA LEU A 147 -11.37 -8.11 -2.74
C LEU A 147 -12.05 -9.48 -2.67
N LEU A 148 -11.67 -10.31 -1.69
CA LEU A 148 -12.32 -11.59 -1.45
C LEU A 148 -13.80 -11.43 -1.02
N ALA A 149 -14.17 -10.29 -0.44
CA ALA A 149 -15.55 -9.98 -0.08
C ALA A 149 -16.41 -9.49 -1.26
N ALA A 150 -15.84 -9.22 -2.44
CA ALA A 150 -16.58 -8.67 -3.58
C ALA A 150 -17.77 -9.54 -4.04
N PRO A 151 -17.69 -10.89 -4.11
CA PRO A 151 -18.84 -11.73 -4.43
C PRO A 151 -19.97 -11.62 -3.40
N VAL A 152 -19.63 -11.43 -2.12
CA VAL A 152 -20.63 -11.25 -1.06
C VAL A 152 -21.36 -9.92 -1.25
N VAL A 153 -20.64 -8.85 -1.57
CA VAL A 153 -21.23 -7.54 -1.88
C VAL A 153 -22.17 -7.62 -3.08
N PHE A 154 -21.79 -8.36 -4.12
CA PHE A 154 -22.62 -8.61 -5.29
C PHE A 154 -23.95 -9.28 -4.93
N VAL A 155 -23.89 -10.40 -4.20
CA VAL A 155 -25.08 -11.17 -3.80
C VAL A 155 -25.99 -10.35 -2.89
N LEU A 156 -25.43 -9.60 -1.94
CA LEU A 156 -26.20 -8.74 -1.04
C LEU A 156 -26.92 -7.62 -1.80
N ALA A 157 -26.25 -6.99 -2.78
CA ALA A 157 -26.85 -5.94 -3.59
C ALA A 157 -27.97 -6.48 -4.49
N MET A 158 -27.78 -7.67 -5.08
CA MET A 158 -28.85 -8.35 -5.83
C MET A 158 -30.05 -8.66 -4.91
N ALA A 159 -29.81 -9.29 -3.76
CA ALA A 159 -30.86 -9.67 -2.81
C ALA A 159 -31.63 -8.46 -2.29
N ALA A 160 -30.96 -7.34 -2.02
CA ALA A 160 -31.60 -6.09 -1.62
C ALA A 160 -32.52 -5.54 -2.71
N THR A 161 -32.09 -5.62 -3.98
CA THR A 161 -32.87 -5.15 -5.12
C THR A 161 -34.12 -6.00 -5.33
N VAL A 162 -33.97 -7.33 -5.26
CA VAL A 162 -35.07 -8.29 -5.29
C VAL A 162 -36.09 -8.00 -4.17
N ALA A 163 -35.60 -7.77 -2.95
CA ALA A 163 -36.45 -7.51 -1.79
C ALA A 163 -37.21 -6.18 -1.89
N SER A 164 -36.67 -5.19 -2.61
CA SER A 164 -37.34 -3.90 -2.86
C SER A 164 -38.43 -3.94 -3.94
N GLY A 165 -38.71 -5.11 -4.53
CA GLY A 165 -39.71 -5.27 -5.59
C GLY A 165 -39.22 -4.80 -6.97
N GLY A 166 -37.89 -4.81 -7.17
CA GLY A 166 -37.27 -4.57 -8.47
C GLY A 166 -37.37 -5.76 -9.41
#